data_AF-A0A364VDF9-F1
#
_entry.id   AF-A0A364VDF9-F1
#
_cell.length_a   1.000
_cell.length_b   1.000
_cell.length_c   1.000
_cell.angle_alpha   90.00
_cell.angle_beta   90.00
_cell.angle_gamma   90.00
#
_symmetry.space_group_name_H-M   'P 1'
#
loop_
_entity.id
_entity.type
_entity.pdbx_description
1 polymer ?
#
loop_
_entity_poly.entity_id
_entity_poly.type
_entity_poly.pdbx_seq_one_letter_code
_entity_poly.pdbx_strand_id
1 'polypeptide(L)'
;MTNATHLAGVIPAWEVRHRIQRAREVAGLRQPQLAEAIGVSRATLANVEQGVREPRRGELIAIAFATGVDLQWLETGNAPAGNDPEGGVMVGHQGLEPRTR
;
A
#
# COMPACT_ATOMS: atom_id res chain seq x y z
N MET A 1 18.48 -26.41 35.69
CA MET A 1 18.42 -26.63 34.23
C MET A 1 18.23 -25.27 33.58
N THR A 2 19.20 -24.81 32.80
CA THR A 2 19.31 -23.41 32.33
C THR A 2 18.36 -23.18 31.16
N ASN A 3 17.39 -22.26 31.33
CA ASN A 3 16.53 -21.81 30.23
C ASN A 3 17.40 -21.03 29.23
N ALA A 4 17.68 -21.64 28.09
CA ALA A 4 18.30 -20.97 26.96
C ALA A 4 17.30 -19.97 26.38
N THR A 5 17.45 -18.70 26.75
CA THR A 5 16.76 -17.58 26.11
C THR A 5 17.12 -17.59 24.63
N HIS A 6 16.19 -18.01 23.78
CA HIS A 6 16.37 -18.03 22.34
C HIS A 6 16.46 -16.58 21.86
N LEU A 7 17.67 -16.09 21.63
CA LEU A 7 17.94 -14.81 20.95
C LEU A 7 17.66 -14.97 19.44
N ALA A 8 16.45 -15.38 19.08
CA ALA A 8 15.98 -15.29 17.70
C ALA A 8 15.58 -13.84 17.49
N GLY A 9 16.23 -13.14 16.56
CA GLY A 9 15.83 -11.80 16.16
C GLY A 9 14.33 -11.77 15.83
N VAL A 10 13.62 -10.80 16.39
CA VAL A 10 12.18 -10.62 16.13
C VAL A 10 12.03 -10.08 14.71
N ILE A 11 11.40 -10.85 13.82
CA ILE A 11 10.98 -10.35 12.51
C ILE A 11 9.76 -9.45 12.74
N PRO A 12 9.81 -8.15 12.39
CA PRO A 12 8.67 -7.26 12.57
C PRO A 12 7.51 -7.67 11.64
N ALA A 13 6.29 -7.60 12.15
CA ALA A 13 5.09 -7.89 11.37
C ALA A 13 4.78 -6.75 10.38
N TRP A 14 4.70 -7.07 9.09
CA TRP A 14 4.32 -6.12 8.05
C TRP A 14 2.80 -6.08 7.90
N GLU A 15 2.19 -5.12 8.60
CA GLU A 15 0.76 -4.84 8.52
C GLU A 15 0.36 -4.04 7.27
N VAL A 16 -0.94 -4.03 6.97
CA VAL A 16 -1.51 -3.31 5.82
C VAL A 16 -1.12 -1.84 5.77
N ARG A 17 -1.03 -1.15 6.93
CA ARG A 17 -0.59 0.25 7.01
C ARG A 17 0.79 0.48 6.41
N HIS A 18 1.73 -0.44 6.64
CA HIS A 18 3.10 -0.33 6.16
C HIS A 18 3.15 -0.59 4.66
N ARG A 19 2.33 -1.53 4.17
CA ARG A 19 2.21 -1.81 2.73
C ARG A 19 1.61 -0.63 1.98
N ILE A 20 0.59 0.04 2.54
CA ILE A 20 0.00 1.27 1.98
C ILE A 20 1.05 2.39 1.90
N GLN A 21 1.76 2.64 3.00
CA GLN A 21 2.83 3.64 3.03
C GLN A 21 3.88 3.34 1.97
N ARG A 22 4.29 2.07 1.85
CA ARG A 22 5.29 1.65 0.88
C ARG A 22 4.81 1.77 -0.57
N ALA A 23 3.56 1.37 -0.85
CA ALA A 23 2.95 1.53 -2.16
C ALA A 23 2.92 3.00 -2.60
N ARG A 24 2.55 3.90 -1.67
CA ARG A 24 2.56 5.34 -1.91
C ARG A 24 3.96 5.87 -2.26
N GLU A 25 4.98 5.45 -1.51
CA GLU A 25 6.37 5.84 -1.75
C GLU A 25 6.90 5.35 -3.10
N VAL A 26 6.62 4.09 -3.46
CA VAL A 26 7.02 3.50 -4.75
C VAL A 26 6.33 4.21 -5.92
N ALA A 27 5.08 4.63 -5.74
CA ALA A 27 4.35 5.45 -6.72
C ALA A 27 4.83 6.92 -6.78
N GLY A 28 5.78 7.34 -5.93
CA GLY A 28 6.29 8.72 -5.90
C GLY A 28 5.28 9.75 -5.37
N LEU A 29 4.25 9.31 -4.65
CA LEU A 29 3.18 10.16 -4.17
C LEU A 29 3.43 10.67 -2.74
N ARG A 30 3.10 11.93 -2.47
CA ARG A 30 2.96 12.46 -1.11
C ARG A 30 1.57 12.10 -0.56
N GLN A 31 1.43 12.05 0.76
CA GLN A 31 0.14 11.79 1.43
C GLN A 31 -1.03 12.62 0.89
N PRO A 32 -0.95 13.96 0.72
CA PRO A 32 -2.07 14.72 0.17
C PRO A 32 -2.45 14.29 -1.25
N GLN A 33 -1.48 13.89 -2.09
CA GLN A 33 -1.74 13.47 -3.47
C GLN A 33 -2.46 12.12 -3.53
N LEU A 34 -2.04 11.16 -2.71
CA LEU A 34 -2.76 9.87 -2.63
C LEU A 34 -4.16 10.07 -2.03
N ALA A 35 -4.30 10.92 -1.00
CA ALA A 35 -5.58 11.18 -0.36
C ALA A 35 -6.58 11.80 -1.36
N GLU A 36 -6.12 12.75 -2.18
CA GLU A 36 -6.89 13.33 -3.28
C GLU A 36 -7.28 12.26 -4.32
N ALA A 37 -6.33 11.43 -4.75
CA ALA A 37 -6.56 10.38 -5.75
C ALA A 37 -7.61 9.35 -5.32
N ILE A 38 -7.69 9.03 -4.01
CA ILE A 38 -8.66 8.05 -3.48
C ILE A 38 -9.91 8.70 -2.87
N GLY A 39 -10.04 10.03 -2.95
CA GLY A 39 -11.22 10.76 -2.49
C GLY A 39 -11.41 10.81 -0.97
N VAL A 40 -10.32 10.83 -0.19
CA VAL A 40 -10.36 10.95 1.28
C VAL A 40 -9.61 12.18 1.77
N SER A 41 -9.84 12.59 3.02
CA SER A 41 -9.05 13.67 3.62
C SER A 41 -7.61 13.23 3.88
N ARG A 42 -6.65 14.16 3.84
CA ARG A 42 -5.26 13.91 4.26
C ARG A 42 -5.18 13.30 5.66
N ALA A 43 -6.01 13.77 6.59
CA ALA A 43 -6.05 13.25 7.96
C ALA A 43 -6.53 11.79 8.00
N THR A 44 -7.51 11.43 7.17
CA THR A 44 -7.98 10.04 7.03
C THR A 44 -6.86 9.14 6.55
N LEU A 45 -6.13 9.54 5.51
CA LEU A 45 -5.00 8.76 5.00
C LEU A 45 -3.88 8.65 6.05
N ALA A 46 -3.57 9.72 6.76
CA ALA A 46 -2.57 9.69 7.83
C ALA A 46 -2.95 8.72 8.96
N ASN A 47 -4.22 8.72 9.38
CA ASN A 47 -4.72 7.78 10.40
C ASN A 47 -4.63 6.31 9.92
N VAL A 48 -4.81 6.07 8.62
CA VAL A 48 -4.62 4.73 8.03
C VAL A 48 -3.15 4.34 8.05
N GLU A 49 -2.24 5.20 7.59
CA GLU A 49 -0.78 4.90 7.59
C GLU A 49 -0.20 4.76 9.00
N GLN A 50 -0.80 5.42 10.00
CA GLN A 50 -0.42 5.29 11.41
C GLN A 50 -1.05 4.07 12.11
N GLY A 51 -1.98 3.37 11.46
CA GLY A 51 -2.71 2.24 12.08
C GLY A 51 -3.76 2.66 13.11
N VAL A 52 -4.10 3.94 13.20
CA VAL A 52 -5.18 4.45 14.06
C VAL A 52 -6.56 3.99 13.54
N ARG A 53 -6.67 3.82 12.22
CA ARG A 53 -7.90 3.39 11.55
C ARG A 53 -7.59 2.32 10.51
N GLU A 54 -8.37 1.26 10.52
CA GLU A 54 -8.30 0.25 9.47
C GLU A 54 -8.91 0.77 8.15
N PRO A 55 -8.22 0.61 7.01
CA PRO A 55 -8.75 1.00 5.71
C PRO A 55 -9.92 0.12 5.29
N ARG A 56 -10.93 0.72 4.66
CA ARG A 56 -12.04 -0.05 4.08
C ARG A 56 -11.59 -0.74 2.80
N ARG A 57 -12.22 -1.86 2.44
CA ARG A 57 -11.91 -2.57 1.18
C ARG A 57 -11.97 -1.66 -0.05
N GLY A 58 -12.94 -0.75 -0.12
CA GLY A 58 -13.03 0.24 -1.20
C GLY A 58 -11.83 1.21 -1.26
N GLU A 59 -11.27 1.58 -0.10
CA GLU A 59 -10.05 2.40 -0.03
C GLU A 59 -8.83 1.60 -0.45
N LEU A 60 -8.73 0.32 -0.09
CA LEU A 60 -7.65 -0.56 -0.54
C LEU A 60 -7.66 -0.74 -2.06
N ILE A 61 -8.83 -0.92 -2.66
CA ILE A 61 -9.00 -0.96 -4.12
C ILE A 61 -8.53 0.35 -4.75
N ALA A 62 -8.99 1.49 -4.23
CA ALA A 62 -8.59 2.81 -4.74
C ALA A 62 -7.08 3.06 -4.60
N ILE A 63 -6.46 2.63 -3.49
CA ILE A 63 -5.02 2.73 -3.27
C ILE A 63 -4.26 1.84 -4.26
N ALA A 64 -4.71 0.60 -4.47
CA ALA A 64 -4.12 -0.31 -5.45
C ALA A 64 -4.12 0.31 -6.86
N PHE A 65 -5.25 0.87 -7.28
CA PHE A 65 -5.35 1.61 -8.55
C PHE A 65 -4.45 2.85 -8.62
N ALA A 66 -4.44 3.68 -7.58
CA ALA A 66 -3.67 4.93 -7.57
C ALA A 66 -2.15 4.71 -7.50
N THR A 67 -1.70 3.59 -6.91
CA THR A 67 -0.28 3.28 -6.73
C THR A 67 0.25 2.24 -7.72
N GLY A 68 -0.64 1.56 -8.46
CA GLY A 68 -0.28 0.52 -9.41
C GLY A 68 0.15 -0.81 -8.76
N VAL A 69 -0.04 -0.98 -7.45
CA VAL A 69 0.27 -2.22 -6.75
C VAL A 69 -0.91 -3.19 -6.79
N ASP A 70 -0.62 -4.47 -6.66
CA ASP A 70 -1.64 -5.51 -6.58
C ASP A 70 -2.46 -5.41 -5.28
N LEU A 71 -3.79 -5.60 -5.40
CA LEU A 71 -4.72 -5.55 -4.28
C LEU A 71 -4.48 -6.70 -3.30
N GLN A 72 -4.26 -7.92 -3.80
CA GLN A 72 -4.04 -9.09 -2.95
C GLN A 72 -2.76 -8.94 -2.14
N TRP A 73 -1.70 -8.40 -2.73
CA TRP A 73 -0.48 -8.02 -2.02
C TRP A 73 -0.74 -6.97 -0.94
N LEU A 74 -1.55 -5.94 -1.23
CA LEU A 74 -1.90 -4.90 -0.25
C LEU A 74 -2.68 -5.50 0.94
N GLU A 75 -3.64 -6.40 0.68
CA GLU A 75 -4.50 -7.05 1.68
C GLU A 75 -3.75 -8.09 2.52
N THR A 76 -2.92 -8.93 1.89
CA THR A 76 -2.35 -10.12 2.54
C THR A 76 -0.84 -10.03 2.80
N GLY A 77 -0.13 -9.20 2.03
CA GLY A 77 1.33 -9.13 2.01
C GLY A 77 1.98 -10.19 1.15
N ASN A 78 1.20 -11.10 0.56
CA ASN A 78 1.68 -12.12 -0.36
C ASN A 78 1.48 -11.61 -1.79
N ALA A 79 2.57 -11.57 -2.56
CA ALA A 79 2.44 -11.37 -4.00
C ALA A 79 1.58 -12.50 -4.60
N PRO A 80 0.75 -12.22 -5.62
CA PRO A 80 0.09 -13.29 -6.35
C PRO A 80 1.17 -14.25 -6.85
N ALA A 81 0.95 -15.56 -6.66
CA ALA A 81 1.88 -16.61 -7.05
C ALA A 81 1.92 -16.73 -8.58
N GLY A 82 2.51 -15.74 -9.25
CA GLY A 82 3.01 -15.79 -10.61
C GLY A 82 4.52 -15.75 -10.52
N ASN A 83 5.19 -16.77 -11.03
CA ASN A 83 6.65 -16.90 -11.02
C ASN A 83 7.31 -15.95 -12.04
N ASP A 84 6.75 -14.76 -12.20
CA ASP A 84 7.19 -13.75 -13.15
C ASP A 84 7.86 -12.61 -12.36
N PRO A 85 9.15 -12.34 -12.56
CA PRO A 85 9.84 -11.19 -11.95
C PRO A 85 9.24 -9.83 -12.38
N GLU A 86 8.26 -9.85 -13.28
CA GLU A 86 7.50 -8.72 -13.82
C GLU A 86 6.07 -8.58 -13.24
N GLY A 87 5.73 -9.25 -12.12
CA GLY A 87 4.39 -9.33 -11.52
C GLY A 87 3.67 -8.01 -11.12
N GLY A 88 4.07 -6.86 -11.66
CA GLY A 88 3.37 -5.58 -11.57
C GLY A 88 3.42 -4.72 -12.85
N VAL A 89 3.87 -5.23 -14.01
CA VAL A 89 3.96 -4.43 -15.26
C VAL A 89 2.62 -4.38 -16.01
N MET A 90 1.52 -4.06 -15.34
CA MET A 90 0.24 -3.69 -15.97
C MET A 90 -0.50 -2.86 -14.90
N VAL A 91 -0.66 -1.54 -14.94
CA VAL A 91 -1.08 -0.63 -16.01
C VAL A 91 -0.63 0.77 -15.62
N GLY A 92 0.27 1.38 -16.38
CA GLY A 92 0.44 2.83 -16.34
C GLY A 92 -0.77 3.47 -17.01
N HIS A 93 -1.76 3.93 -16.25
CA HIS A 93 -2.79 4.80 -16.84
C HIS A 93 -2.18 6.20 -16.98
N GLN A 94 -1.63 6.43 -18.18
CA GLN A 94 -1.32 7.72 -18.76
C GLN A 94 -2.24 8.83 -18.23
N GLY A 95 -1.62 9.94 -17.83
CA GLY A 95 -2.18 11.25 -17.50
C GLY A 95 -3.69 11.43 -17.63
N LEU A 96 -4.35 11.60 -16.49
CA LEU A 96 -5.65 12.27 -16.42
C LEU A 96 -5.43 13.78 -16.55
N GLU A 97 -4.88 14.23 -17.67
CA GLU A 97 -4.89 15.65 -18.00
C GLU A 97 -6.25 15.99 -18.60
N PRO A 98 -7.06 16.87 -17.97
CA PRO A 98 -8.25 17.37 -18.64
C PRO A 98 -7.79 18.15 -19.87
N ARG A 99 -8.16 17.67 -21.06
CA ARG A 99 -8.06 18.47 -22.29
C ARG A 99 -9.07 19.62 -22.19
N THR A 100 -8.68 20.67 -21.49
CA THR A 100 -9.37 21.95 -21.54
C THR A 100 -8.78 22.74 -22.69
N ARG A 101 -9.43 22.67 -23.87
CA ARG A 101 -9.55 23.80 -24.80
C ARG A 101 -10.68 23.59 -25.79
#